data_AF-A0A0G4F361-F1
#
_entry.id   AF-A0A0G4F361-F1
#
_cell.length_a   1.000
_cell.length_b   1.000
_cell.length_c   1.000
_cell.angle_alpha   90.00
_cell.angle_beta   90.00
_cell.angle_gamma   90.00
#
_symmetry.space_group_name_H-M   'P 1'
#
loop_
_entity.id
_entity.type
_entity.pdbx_description
1 polymer ?
#
loop_
_entity_poly.entity_id
_entity_poly.type
_entity_poly.pdbx_seq_one_letter_code
_entity_poly.pdbx_strand_id
1 'polypeptide(L)'
;MSSAVEEFTKWLHCKLEALQLDAEVYTEYVLGIVSDEETSEESERRESVMESLGAALEETEGLDGDILPSLVDEIFSSWKASKTKEQEETEAAKEDKLSKAMQGVAALSVSTSVDPINAQSSSSSSSSSAMSAKDEKDREVRQQILQQYQYELYEKVEFDEQGGVIPSGARGRKKGQVEEEEEDGLMANDNAQRSRAIQQQKRVASKQEHEKEQARIREQKKKEQEKKEKEKQRVAKKERKTGR
;
A
#
# COMPACT_ATOMS: atom_id res chain seq x y z
N MET A 1 7.88 5.39 21.76
CA MET A 1 6.57 4.73 21.61
C MET A 1 5.55 5.81 21.25
N SER A 2 4.38 5.47 20.73
CA SER A 2 3.33 6.49 20.53
C SER A 2 2.85 7.02 21.89
N SER A 3 2.46 8.30 21.95
CA SER A 3 1.92 8.92 23.18
C SER A 3 0.76 8.10 23.76
N ALA A 4 -0.08 7.53 22.88
CA ALA A 4 -1.20 6.69 23.27
C ALA A 4 -0.77 5.37 23.95
N VAL A 5 0.34 4.78 23.49
CA VAL A 5 0.89 3.55 24.09
C VAL A 5 1.49 3.85 25.47
N GLU A 6 2.15 4.99 25.63
CA GLU A 6 2.70 5.42 26.93
C GLU A 6 1.59 5.72 27.96
N GLU A 7 0.45 6.27 27.53
CA GLU A 7 -0.73 6.46 28.38
C GLU A 7 -1.32 5.11 28.83
N PHE A 8 -1.43 4.14 27.91
CA PHE A 8 -1.88 2.79 28.22
C PHE A 8 -0.94 2.09 29.22
N THR A 9 0.38 2.14 28.99
CA THR A 9 1.38 1.54 29.89
C THR A 9 1.28 2.09 31.30
N LYS A 10 1.10 3.42 31.45
CA LYS A 10 0.90 4.05 32.77
C LYS A 10 -0.40 3.62 33.43
N TRP A 11 -1.49 3.51 32.66
CA TRP A 11 -2.78 3.03 33.16
C TRP A 11 -2.68 1.58 33.66
N LEU A 12 -2.05 0.70 32.87
CA LEU A 12 -1.85 -0.70 33.20
C LEU A 12 -0.99 -0.86 34.46
N HIS A 13 0.10 -0.10 34.56
CA HIS A 13 0.96 -0.07 35.74
C HIS A 13 0.18 0.32 37.01
N CYS A 14 -0.60 1.40 36.97
CA CYS A 14 -1.43 1.83 38.10
C CYS A 14 -2.48 0.76 38.50
N LYS A 15 -3.02 0.02 37.52
CA LYS A 15 -3.99 -1.04 37.78
C LYS A 15 -3.37 -2.28 38.43
N LEU A 16 -2.20 -2.68 37.97
CA LEU A 16 -1.46 -3.82 38.53
C LEU A 16 -0.92 -3.51 39.94
N GLU A 17 -0.45 -2.28 40.16
CA GLU A 17 -0.01 -1.80 41.48
C GLU A 17 -1.17 -1.77 42.50
N ALA A 18 -2.37 -1.38 42.07
CA ALA A 18 -3.57 -1.42 42.90
C ALA A 18 -3.97 -2.86 43.32
N LEU A 19 -3.56 -3.86 42.54
CA LEU A 19 -3.77 -5.29 42.81
C LEU A 19 -2.61 -5.92 43.59
N GLN A 20 -1.62 -5.12 44.01
CA GLN A 20 -0.40 -5.57 44.71
C GLN A 20 0.48 -6.53 43.89
N LEU A 21 0.37 -6.47 42.56
CA LEU A 21 1.24 -7.21 41.66
C LEU A 21 2.52 -6.43 41.37
N ASP A 22 3.55 -7.14 40.91
CA ASP A 22 4.77 -6.53 40.38
C ASP A 22 4.46 -5.80 39.06
N ALA A 23 4.04 -4.54 39.19
CA ALA A 23 3.57 -3.75 38.07
C ALA A 23 4.64 -3.56 37.00
N GLU A 24 5.93 -3.61 37.30
CA GLU A 24 6.99 -3.43 36.30
C GLU A 24 7.08 -4.66 35.39
N VAL A 25 7.17 -5.86 35.99
CA VAL A 25 7.30 -7.12 35.25
C VAL A 25 6.03 -7.47 34.48
N TYR A 26 4.87 -7.36 35.13
CA TYR A 26 3.60 -7.74 34.51
C TYR A 26 3.14 -6.72 33.47
N THR A 27 3.48 -5.43 33.61
CA THR A 27 3.18 -4.44 32.56
C THR A 27 3.94 -4.77 31.28
N GLU A 28 5.24 -5.06 31.36
CA GLU A 28 6.04 -5.41 30.18
C GLU A 28 5.56 -6.70 29.52
N TYR A 29 5.25 -7.72 30.32
CA TYR A 29 4.78 -9.02 29.84
C TYR A 29 3.40 -8.92 29.15
N VAL A 30 2.43 -8.27 29.81
CA VAL A 30 1.09 -8.06 29.25
C VAL A 30 1.16 -7.15 28.01
N LEU A 31 1.99 -6.11 28.03
CA LEU A 31 2.21 -5.27 26.86
C LEU A 31 2.78 -6.08 25.69
N GLY A 32 3.71 -7.00 25.95
CA GLY A 32 4.25 -7.92 24.95
C GLY A 32 3.16 -8.78 24.30
N ILE A 33 2.31 -9.42 25.10
CA ILE A 33 1.21 -10.26 24.61
C ILE A 33 0.19 -9.44 23.81
N VAL A 34 -0.23 -8.31 24.36
CA VAL A 34 -1.29 -7.49 23.76
C VAL A 34 -0.80 -6.79 22.47
N SER A 35 0.51 -6.52 22.36
CA SER A 35 1.13 -5.95 21.16
C SER A 35 1.37 -6.97 20.05
N ASP A 36 1.42 -8.26 20.36
CA ASP A 36 1.64 -9.32 19.38
C ASP A 36 0.37 -9.63 18.58
N GLU A 37 0.04 -8.75 17.64
CA GLU A 37 -1.15 -8.83 16.80
C GLU A 37 -0.92 -9.69 15.53
N GLU A 38 0.34 -10.05 15.25
CA GLU A 38 0.72 -10.80 14.04
C GLU A 38 0.75 -12.31 14.24
N THR A 39 0.92 -12.80 15.48
CA THR A 39 1.29 -14.20 15.73
C THR A 39 0.21 -15.03 16.42
N SER A 40 -0.82 -14.43 17.03
CA SER A 40 -1.84 -15.14 17.81
C SER A 40 -3.23 -14.49 17.79
N GLU A 41 -4.28 -15.32 17.78
CA GLU A 41 -5.67 -14.85 17.81
C GLU A 41 -5.97 -14.07 19.11
N GLU A 42 -6.89 -13.10 19.08
CA GLU A 42 -7.23 -12.32 20.27
C GLU A 42 -7.73 -13.21 21.43
N SER A 43 -8.38 -14.34 21.14
CA SER A 43 -8.83 -15.31 22.14
C SER A 43 -7.65 -15.93 22.90
N GLU A 44 -6.64 -16.40 22.18
CA GLU A 44 -5.43 -17.01 22.74
C GLU A 44 -4.61 -16.01 23.56
N ARG A 45 -4.54 -14.75 23.10
CA ARG A 45 -3.90 -13.67 23.85
C ARG A 45 -4.64 -13.34 25.15
N ARG A 46 -5.96 -13.31 25.11
CA ARG A 46 -6.80 -13.12 26.31
C ARG A 46 -6.59 -14.24 27.31
N GLU A 47 -6.54 -15.49 26.85
CA GLU A 47 -6.26 -16.65 27.69
C GLU A 47 -4.85 -16.58 28.31
N SER A 48 -3.85 -16.18 27.53
CA SER A 48 -2.47 -16.03 28.01
C SER A 48 -2.32 -14.94 29.08
N VAL A 49 -2.98 -13.79 28.89
CA VAL A 49 -3.02 -12.71 29.90
C VAL A 49 -3.80 -13.17 31.13
N MET A 50 -4.89 -13.92 30.95
CA MET A 50 -5.69 -14.45 32.05
C MET A 50 -4.92 -15.49 32.86
N GLU A 51 -4.18 -16.40 32.23
CA GLU A 51 -3.37 -17.41 32.90
C GLU A 51 -2.22 -16.77 33.70
N SER A 52 -1.50 -15.83 33.07
CA SER A 52 -0.35 -15.17 33.71
C SER A 52 -0.74 -14.25 34.88
N LEU A 53 -1.80 -13.45 34.73
CA LEU A 53 -2.33 -12.65 35.83
C LEU A 53 -3.07 -13.51 36.86
N GLY A 54 -3.72 -14.59 36.44
CA GLY A 54 -4.41 -15.53 37.32
C GLY A 54 -3.45 -16.23 38.27
N ALA A 55 -2.32 -16.73 37.76
CA ALA A 55 -1.27 -17.32 38.60
C ALA A 55 -0.71 -16.32 39.63
N ALA A 56 -0.59 -15.04 39.24
CA ALA A 56 -0.10 -13.98 40.12
C ALA A 56 -1.12 -13.54 41.19
N LEU A 57 -2.41 -13.52 40.83
CA LEU A 57 -3.50 -13.21 41.76
C LEU A 57 -3.79 -14.37 42.72
N GLU A 58 -3.64 -15.62 42.31
CA GLU A 58 -3.82 -16.78 43.20
C GLU A 58 -2.81 -16.78 44.35
N GLU A 59 -1.61 -16.24 44.12
CA GLU A 59 -0.59 -16.04 45.17
C GLU A 59 -0.96 -14.88 46.12
N THR A 60 -1.82 -13.97 45.68
CA THR A 60 -2.25 -12.80 46.44
C THR A 60 -3.55 -13.12 47.19
N GLU A 61 -3.44 -13.59 48.44
CA GLU A 61 -4.60 -13.97 49.26
C GLU A 61 -5.66 -12.84 49.35
N GLY A 62 -6.85 -13.06 48.77
CA GLY A 62 -8.04 -12.24 49.04
C GLY A 62 -8.75 -11.57 47.86
N LEU A 63 -8.40 -11.90 46.61
CA LEU A 63 -9.13 -11.39 45.44
C LEU A 63 -10.20 -12.37 44.94
N ASP A 64 -11.44 -11.88 44.79
CA ASP A 64 -12.55 -12.62 44.20
C ASP A 64 -12.23 -12.98 42.74
N GLY A 65 -12.44 -14.25 42.36
CA GLY A 65 -12.13 -14.79 41.03
C GLY A 65 -12.84 -14.10 39.85
N ASP A 66 -13.84 -13.26 40.12
CA ASP A 66 -14.58 -12.50 39.10
C ASP A 66 -13.85 -11.20 38.67
N ILE A 67 -12.80 -10.78 39.38
CA ILE A 67 -12.07 -9.53 39.07
C ILE A 67 -11.16 -9.70 37.85
N LEU A 68 -10.61 -10.92 37.67
CA LEU A 68 -9.64 -11.22 36.63
C LEU A 68 -10.24 -11.15 35.21
N PRO A 69 -11.40 -11.78 34.90
CA PRO A 69 -12.02 -11.65 33.58
C PRO A 69 -12.38 -10.20 33.23
N SER A 70 -12.89 -9.44 34.22
CA SER A 70 -13.22 -8.03 34.03
C SER A 70 -11.99 -7.17 33.75
N LEU A 71 -10.86 -7.46 34.40
CA LEU A 71 -9.60 -6.76 34.18
C LEU A 71 -9.04 -7.05 32.78
N VAL A 72 -9.07 -8.31 32.36
CA VAL A 72 -8.63 -8.71 31.01
C VAL A 72 -9.46 -7.99 29.94
N ASP A 73 -10.80 -7.94 30.10
CA ASP A 73 -11.64 -7.18 29.17
C ASP A 73 -11.33 -5.67 29.17
N GLU A 74 -11.05 -5.08 30.34
CA GLU A 74 -10.61 -3.68 30.45
C GLU A 74 -9.26 -3.44 29.74
N ILE A 75 -8.30 -4.36 29.86
CA ILE A 75 -6.97 -4.28 29.22
C ILE A 75 -7.13 -4.29 27.70
N PHE A 76 -7.88 -5.24 27.14
CA PHE A 76 -8.07 -5.31 25.69
C PHE A 76 -8.92 -4.15 25.15
N SER A 77 -9.91 -3.67 25.91
CA SER A 77 -10.72 -2.51 25.54
C SER A 77 -9.88 -1.22 25.51
N SER A 78 -9.07 -0.99 26.55
CA SER A 78 -8.19 0.18 26.64
C SER A 78 -7.05 0.14 25.62
N TRP A 79 -6.53 -1.05 25.29
CA TRP A 79 -5.57 -1.22 24.19
C TRP A 79 -6.17 -0.84 22.84
N LYS A 80 -7.38 -1.35 22.53
CA LYS A 80 -8.12 -1.00 21.31
C LYS A 80 -8.36 0.51 21.20
N ALA A 81 -8.80 1.14 22.29
CA ALA A 81 -9.00 2.59 22.33
C ALA A 81 -7.70 3.38 22.09
N SER A 82 -6.58 2.88 22.60
CA SER A 82 -5.26 3.51 22.43
C SER A 82 -4.74 3.36 20.99
N LYS A 83 -4.98 2.21 20.35
CA LYS A 83 -4.70 1.98 18.91
C LYS A 83 -5.55 2.86 18.00
N THR A 84 -6.83 3.04 18.32
CA THR A 84 -7.71 3.95 17.53
C THR A 84 -7.22 5.39 17.60
N LYS A 85 -6.82 5.87 18.79
CA LYS A 85 -6.23 7.21 18.95
C LYS A 85 -4.91 7.36 18.20
N GLU A 86 -4.05 6.35 18.21
CA GLU A 86 -2.79 6.36 17.43
C GLU A 86 -3.05 6.40 15.92
N GLN A 87 -4.08 5.69 15.43
CA GLN A 87 -4.48 5.77 14.03
C GLN A 87 -4.99 7.16 13.66
N GLU A 88 -5.84 7.78 14.48
CA GLU A 88 -6.33 9.14 14.25
C GLU A 88 -5.19 10.19 14.27
N GLU A 89 -4.24 10.09 15.21
CA GLU A 89 -3.08 10.99 15.26
C GLU A 89 -2.14 10.80 14.06
N THR A 90 -1.94 9.57 13.60
CA THR A 90 -1.09 9.32 12.42
C THR A 90 -1.76 9.72 11.11
N GLU A 91 -3.09 9.63 10.99
CA GLU A 91 -3.83 10.16 9.84
C GLU A 91 -3.83 11.69 9.83
N ALA A 92 -4.07 12.34 10.98
CA ALA A 92 -3.98 13.80 11.09
C ALA A 92 -2.56 14.31 10.78
N ALA A 93 -1.51 13.60 11.26
CA ALA A 93 -0.13 13.96 10.95
C ALA A 93 0.27 13.70 9.49
N LYS A 94 -0.37 12.73 8.81
CA LYS A 94 -0.18 12.51 7.37
C LYS A 94 -0.89 13.58 6.55
N GLU A 95 -2.09 13.99 6.95
CA GLU A 95 -2.85 15.05 6.29
C GLU A 95 -2.16 16.42 6.44
N ASP A 96 -1.59 16.73 7.61
CA ASP A 96 -0.84 17.97 7.83
C ASP A 96 0.50 18.00 7.07
N LYS A 97 1.18 16.84 6.95
CA LYS A 97 2.38 16.73 6.10
C LYS A 97 2.06 16.88 4.61
N LEU A 98 0.93 16.34 4.16
CA LEU A 98 0.50 16.41 2.76
C LEU A 98 0.02 17.81 2.38
N SER A 99 -0.70 18.50 3.29
CA SER A 99 -1.13 19.89 3.09
C SER A 99 0.06 20.86 3.03
N LYS A 100 1.07 20.67 3.90
CA LYS A 100 2.29 21.47 3.92
C LYS A 100 3.18 21.22 2.69
N ALA A 101 3.22 19.98 2.19
CA ALA A 101 3.90 19.65 0.93
C ALA A 101 3.21 20.28 -0.28
N MET A 102 1.87 20.26 -0.36
CA MET A 102 1.12 20.90 -1.45
C MET A 102 1.28 22.43 -1.47
N GLN A 103 1.34 23.09 -0.31
CA GLN A 103 1.61 24.53 -0.23
C GLN A 103 3.04 24.89 -0.70
N GLY A 104 4.05 24.04 -0.40
CA GLY A 104 5.41 24.23 -0.88
C GLY A 104 5.55 24.12 -2.42
N VAL A 105 4.77 23.24 -3.04
CA VAL A 105 4.76 23.07 -4.51
C VAL A 105 4.02 24.22 -5.21
N ALA A 106 2.96 24.76 -4.61
CA ALA A 106 2.25 25.93 -5.12
C ALA A 106 3.09 27.22 -5.06
N ALA A 107 3.94 27.38 -4.05
CA ALA A 107 4.86 28.52 -3.97
C ALA A 107 5.98 28.46 -5.03
N LEU A 108 6.40 27.26 -5.46
CA LEU A 108 7.39 27.10 -6.53
C LEU A 108 6.81 27.24 -7.95
N SER A 109 5.51 26.98 -8.15
CA SER A 109 4.89 27.04 -9.48
C SER A 109 4.49 28.46 -9.93
N VAL A 110 4.47 29.44 -9.02
CA VAL A 110 4.17 30.85 -9.34
C VAL A 110 5.39 31.58 -9.92
N SER A 111 6.62 31.05 -9.76
CA SER A 111 7.84 31.69 -10.26
C SER A 111 8.29 31.26 -11.67
N THR A 112 7.54 30.40 -12.36
CA THR A 112 7.84 30.00 -13.75
C THR A 112 6.68 30.32 -14.69
N SER A 113 6.39 31.61 -14.84
CA SER A 113 5.60 32.12 -15.96
C SER A 113 6.54 32.61 -17.08
N VAL A 114 6.83 31.75 -18.06
CA VAL A 114 7.24 32.21 -19.40
C VAL A 114 6.85 31.20 -20.50
N ASP A 115 5.90 31.66 -21.33
CA ASP A 115 5.54 31.35 -22.72
C ASP A 115 5.24 29.92 -23.25
N PRO A 116 4.10 29.73 -23.94
CA PRO A 116 3.78 28.53 -24.70
C PRO A 116 4.16 28.67 -26.19
N ILE A 117 5.09 27.85 -26.68
CA ILE A 117 5.31 27.65 -28.13
C ILE A 117 5.21 26.16 -28.47
N ASN A 118 4.04 25.81 -29.00
CA ASN A 118 3.82 24.97 -30.19
C ASN A 118 4.96 24.03 -30.65
N ALA A 119 4.76 22.71 -30.55
CA ALA A 119 5.26 21.76 -31.55
C ALA A 119 4.54 20.40 -31.43
N GLN A 120 3.88 20.00 -32.50
CA GLN A 120 3.27 18.70 -32.70
C GLN A 120 4.32 17.60 -32.92
N SER A 121 3.99 16.40 -32.45
CA SER A 121 4.25 15.08 -33.07
C SER A 121 5.62 14.78 -33.69
N SER A 122 6.33 13.79 -33.14
CA SER A 122 6.76 12.62 -33.93
C SER A 122 7.21 11.46 -33.03
N SER A 123 6.75 10.28 -33.42
CA SER A 123 7.16 8.95 -32.96
C SER A 123 8.50 8.55 -33.56
N SER A 124 9.41 7.95 -32.78
CA SER A 124 10.01 6.62 -33.05
C SER A 124 11.35 6.40 -32.31
N SER A 125 11.49 5.17 -31.80
CA SER A 125 12.71 4.35 -31.78
C SER A 125 13.98 4.84 -31.07
N SER A 126 14.30 4.08 -30.00
CA SER A 126 15.61 3.49 -29.66
C SER A 126 16.85 4.37 -29.50
N SER A 127 17.49 4.10 -28.36
CA SER A 127 18.91 4.25 -28.03
C SER A 127 19.42 5.62 -27.57
N SER A 128 20.17 5.55 -26.46
CA SER A 128 20.96 6.59 -25.79
C SER A 128 20.21 7.85 -25.35
N SER A 129 19.46 7.76 -24.25
CA SER A 129 19.11 8.96 -23.49
C SER A 129 20.28 9.34 -22.60
N ALA A 130 20.97 10.42 -22.98
CA ALA A 130 21.71 11.25 -22.05
C ALA A 130 20.80 11.51 -20.84
N MET A 131 21.18 10.98 -19.68
CA MET A 131 20.45 11.16 -18.43
C MET A 131 20.45 12.66 -18.12
N SER A 132 19.27 13.23 -17.88
CA SER A 132 19.21 14.62 -17.48
C SER A 132 19.86 14.75 -16.10
N ALA A 133 20.44 15.91 -15.77
CA ALA A 133 21.05 16.16 -14.45
C ALA A 133 20.08 15.94 -13.27
N LYS A 134 18.77 15.84 -13.55
CA LYS A 134 17.72 15.50 -12.59
C LYS A 134 17.64 14.00 -12.31
N ASP A 135 17.90 13.16 -13.31
CA ASP A 135 17.95 11.70 -13.16
C ASP A 135 19.20 11.23 -12.42
N GLU A 136 20.30 11.97 -12.53
CA GLU A 136 21.54 11.67 -11.78
C GLU A 136 21.35 11.90 -10.28
N LYS A 137 20.72 13.02 -9.89
CA LYS A 137 20.38 13.28 -8.47
C LYS A 137 19.42 12.24 -7.91
N ASP A 138 18.45 11.80 -8.70
CA ASP A 138 17.50 10.76 -8.28
C ASP A 138 18.21 9.41 -8.09
N ARG A 139 19.19 9.11 -8.96
CA ARG A 139 20.03 7.92 -8.83
C ARG A 139 20.93 7.98 -7.59
N GLU A 140 21.52 9.13 -7.31
CA GLU A 140 22.34 9.35 -6.10
C GLU A 140 21.52 9.17 -4.83
N VAL A 141 20.33 9.78 -4.75
CA VAL A 141 19.41 9.62 -3.59
C VAL A 141 19.00 8.16 -3.41
N ARG A 142 18.67 7.47 -4.50
CA ARG A 142 18.32 6.04 -4.46
C ARG A 142 19.49 5.19 -3.99
N GLN A 143 20.71 5.50 -4.43
CA GLN A 143 21.92 4.78 -4.05
C GLN A 143 22.29 5.04 -2.59
N GLN A 144 22.07 6.26 -2.10
CA GLN A 144 22.28 6.64 -0.70
C GLN A 144 21.27 5.95 0.22
N ILE A 145 20.00 5.85 -0.19
CA ILE A 145 18.98 5.07 0.50
C ILE A 145 19.40 3.58 0.52
N LEU A 146 19.77 3.02 -0.63
CA LEU A 146 20.21 1.63 -0.71
C LEU A 146 21.40 1.34 0.22
N GLN A 147 22.39 2.24 0.30
CA GLN A 147 23.52 2.13 1.22
C GLN A 147 23.09 2.24 2.68
N GLN A 148 22.18 3.16 3.00
CA GLN A 148 21.68 3.36 4.36
C GLN A 148 20.94 2.13 4.90
N TYR A 149 20.33 1.34 4.01
CA TYR A 149 19.62 0.11 4.35
C TYR A 149 20.38 -1.17 3.93
N GLN A 150 21.67 -1.08 3.58
CA GLN A 150 22.47 -2.22 3.10
C GLN A 150 23.17 -3.04 4.19
N TYR A 151 22.83 -2.85 5.46
CA TYR A 151 23.28 -3.66 6.60
C TYR A 151 22.01 -4.06 7.38
N GLU A 152 21.69 -5.31 7.69
CA GLU A 152 22.46 -6.56 7.78
C GLU A 152 21.64 -7.69 7.12
N LEU A 153 22.07 -8.22 5.97
CA LEU A 153 21.71 -9.60 5.66
C LEU A 153 22.53 -10.44 6.65
N TYR A 154 21.90 -10.86 7.74
CA TYR A 154 22.39 -12.00 8.51
C TYR A 154 22.53 -13.14 7.52
N GLU A 155 23.77 -13.45 7.14
CA GLU A 155 24.11 -14.72 6.52
C GLU A 155 23.64 -15.78 7.51
N LYS A 156 22.49 -16.38 7.20
CA LYS A 156 21.90 -17.44 8.00
C LYS A 156 22.82 -18.64 7.82
N VAL A 157 23.85 -18.71 8.65
CA VAL A 157 24.73 -19.86 8.74
C VAL A 157 23.90 -20.97 9.40
N GLU A 158 23.26 -21.78 8.56
CA GLU A 158 22.56 -22.97 9.04
C GLU A 158 23.61 -24.00 9.45
N PHE A 159 23.57 -24.37 10.73
CA PHE A 159 24.37 -25.44 11.30
C PHE A 159 23.56 -26.74 11.24
N ASP A 160 24.18 -27.84 10.83
CA ASP A 160 23.58 -29.17 10.95
C ASP A 160 23.49 -29.62 12.42
N GLU A 161 22.77 -30.71 12.69
CA GLU A 161 22.61 -31.30 14.03
C GLU A 161 23.94 -31.77 14.66
N GLN A 162 25.07 -31.69 13.95
CA GLN A 162 26.42 -31.96 14.46
C GLN A 162 27.32 -30.71 14.54
N GLY A 163 26.79 -29.51 14.29
CA GLY A 163 27.51 -28.23 14.40
C GLY A 163 28.38 -27.87 13.19
N GLY A 164 28.19 -28.51 12.04
CA GLY A 164 28.85 -28.19 10.77
C GLY A 164 28.15 -27.08 10.00
N VAL A 165 28.91 -26.16 9.41
CA VAL A 165 28.39 -25.05 8.58
C VAL A 165 28.03 -25.56 7.19
N ILE A 166 26.76 -25.40 6.78
CA ILE A 166 26.29 -25.73 5.43
C ILE A 166 26.49 -24.49 4.53
N PRO A 167 27.41 -24.50 3.53
CA PRO A 167 27.52 -23.39 2.60
C PRO A 167 26.29 -23.34 1.68
N SER A 168 25.43 -22.35 1.88
CA SER A 168 24.28 -22.05 1.04
C SER A 168 24.72 -21.51 -0.31
N GLY A 169 25.17 -22.39 -1.21
CA GLY A 169 25.75 -21.94 -2.48
C GLY A 169 26.13 -23.00 -3.49
N ALA A 170 25.37 -24.09 -3.68
CA ALA A 170 25.51 -24.95 -4.86
C ALA A 170 24.36 -25.96 -5.03
N ARG A 171 23.20 -25.54 -5.52
CA ARG A 171 22.28 -26.46 -6.20
C ARG A 171 21.93 -25.94 -7.58
N GLY A 172 22.81 -26.26 -8.54
CA GLY A 172 22.46 -26.24 -9.95
C GLY A 172 21.26 -27.15 -10.17
N ARG A 173 20.14 -26.57 -10.60
CA ARG A 173 18.92 -27.30 -10.98
C ARG A 173 19.25 -28.21 -12.17
N LYS A 174 19.42 -29.50 -11.89
CA LYS A 174 19.39 -30.56 -12.89
C LYS A 174 17.93 -30.75 -13.30
N LYS A 175 17.71 -30.70 -14.61
CA LYS A 175 16.42 -30.78 -15.29
C LYS A 175 15.79 -32.17 -15.07
N GLY A 176 14.59 -32.19 -14.49
CA GLY A 176 13.63 -33.29 -14.59
C GLY A 176 13.50 -34.17 -13.36
N GLN A 177 12.55 -33.83 -12.49
CA GLN A 177 11.52 -34.76 -12.04
C GLN A 177 10.43 -33.96 -11.33
N VAL A 178 9.20 -34.15 -11.78
CA VAL A 178 7.97 -33.64 -11.17
C VAL A 178 7.62 -34.64 -10.06
N GLU A 179 7.56 -34.18 -8.82
CA GLU A 179 6.66 -34.75 -7.83
C GLU A 179 5.73 -33.63 -7.35
N GLU A 180 4.45 -33.94 -7.46
CA GLU A 180 3.32 -33.15 -7.00
C GLU A 180 3.31 -33.19 -5.47
N GLU A 181 3.83 -32.15 -4.84
CA GLU A 181 3.43 -31.79 -3.48
C GLU A 181 2.86 -30.38 -3.53
N GLU A 182 1.62 -30.28 -3.07
CA GLU A 182 0.84 -29.06 -2.91
C GLU A 182 1.50 -28.16 -1.84
N GLU A 183 2.58 -27.47 -2.20
CA GLU A 183 3.01 -26.27 -1.48
C GLU A 183 2.38 -25.04 -2.14
N ASP A 184 1.13 -24.77 -1.76
CA ASP A 184 0.49 -23.47 -1.95
C ASP A 184 1.15 -22.46 -1.00
N GLY A 185 2.34 -22.01 -1.37
CA GLY A 185 3.17 -21.14 -0.54
C GLY A 185 3.96 -20.16 -1.41
N LEU A 186 3.44 -18.94 -1.52
CA LEU A 186 3.93 -17.79 -2.30
C LEU A 186 3.36 -17.73 -3.73
N MET A 187 2.12 -17.21 -3.85
CA MET A 187 1.64 -16.67 -5.12
C MET A 187 2.71 -15.73 -5.69
N ALA A 188 3.20 -16.05 -6.90
CA ALA A 188 4.22 -15.26 -7.56
C ALA A 188 3.78 -13.78 -7.64
N ASN A 189 4.72 -12.87 -7.39
CA ASN A 189 4.43 -11.43 -7.41
C ASN A 189 4.09 -10.96 -8.83
N ASP A 190 2.79 -10.94 -9.12
CA ASP A 190 2.24 -10.58 -10.43
C ASP A 190 2.07 -9.05 -10.61
N ASN A 191 2.57 -8.22 -9.70
CA ASN A 191 2.36 -6.76 -9.79
C ASN A 191 2.98 -6.16 -11.06
N ALA A 192 4.14 -6.66 -11.48
CA ALA A 192 4.78 -6.24 -12.74
C ALA A 192 3.98 -6.69 -13.97
N GLN A 193 3.37 -7.87 -13.93
CA GLN A 193 2.54 -8.38 -15.01
C GLN A 193 1.19 -7.65 -15.07
N ARG A 194 0.56 -7.42 -13.92
CA ARG A 194 -0.69 -6.65 -13.78
C ARG A 194 -0.53 -5.21 -14.26
N SER A 195 0.54 -4.53 -13.88
CA SER A 195 0.81 -3.16 -14.35
C SER A 195 1.02 -3.07 -15.86
N ARG A 196 1.76 -4.02 -16.46
CA ARG A 196 1.91 -4.13 -17.93
C ARG A 196 0.58 -4.42 -18.62
N ALA A 197 -0.22 -5.33 -18.08
CA ALA A 197 -1.54 -5.66 -18.63
C ALA A 197 -2.49 -4.46 -18.60
N ILE A 198 -2.54 -3.71 -17.48
CA ILE A 198 -3.35 -2.48 -17.36
C ILE A 198 -2.89 -1.43 -18.37
N GLN A 199 -1.58 -1.21 -18.52
CA GLN A 199 -1.07 -0.22 -19.47
C GLN A 199 -1.37 -0.61 -20.92
N GLN A 200 -1.25 -1.90 -21.26
CA GLN A 200 -1.62 -2.40 -22.59
C GLN A 200 -3.12 -2.27 -22.84
N GLN A 201 -3.96 -2.64 -21.87
CA GLN A 201 -5.42 -2.49 -21.96
C GLN A 201 -5.81 -1.02 -22.16
N LYS A 202 -5.20 -0.07 -21.43
CA LYS A 202 -5.43 1.37 -21.63
C LYS A 202 -5.09 1.83 -23.05
N ARG A 203 -3.98 1.36 -23.63
CA ARG A 203 -3.59 1.70 -25.01
C ARG A 203 -4.58 1.13 -26.03
N VAL A 204 -5.01 -0.12 -25.85
CA VAL A 204 -5.98 -0.76 -26.74
C VAL A 204 -7.35 -0.07 -26.64
N ALA A 205 -7.83 0.20 -25.43
CA ALA A 205 -9.08 0.90 -25.19
C ALA A 205 -9.09 2.29 -25.83
N SER A 206 -8.04 3.09 -25.59
CA SER A 206 -7.92 4.42 -26.20
C SER A 206 -7.89 4.37 -27.73
N LYS A 207 -7.19 3.39 -28.32
CA LYS A 207 -7.18 3.20 -29.79
C LYS A 207 -8.57 2.84 -30.32
N GLN A 208 -9.29 1.95 -29.62
CA GLN A 208 -10.65 1.55 -30.00
C GLN A 208 -11.65 2.70 -29.85
N GLU A 209 -11.56 3.50 -28.79
CA GLU A 209 -12.41 4.68 -28.59
C GLU A 209 -12.20 5.71 -29.69
N HIS A 210 -10.94 6.00 -30.03
CA HIS A 210 -10.63 6.92 -31.11
C HIS A 210 -11.12 6.41 -32.47
N GLU A 211 -11.01 5.11 -32.75
CA GLU A 211 -11.54 4.51 -33.98
C GLU A 211 -13.08 4.59 -34.04
N LYS A 212 -13.76 4.29 -32.93
CA LYS A 212 -15.23 4.44 -32.83
C LYS A 212 -15.67 5.89 -33.02
N GLU A 213 -14.96 6.85 -32.44
CA GLU A 213 -15.28 8.27 -32.61
C GLU A 213 -15.06 8.72 -34.06
N GLN A 214 -13.97 8.29 -34.70
CA GLN A 214 -13.76 8.55 -36.13
C GLN A 214 -14.87 7.96 -37.00
N ALA A 215 -15.32 6.73 -36.70
CA ALA A 215 -16.42 6.10 -37.43
C ALA A 215 -17.73 6.91 -37.28
N ARG A 216 -18.04 7.35 -36.06
CA ARG A 216 -19.22 8.18 -35.77
C ARG A 216 -19.16 9.52 -36.50
N ILE A 217 -18.02 10.19 -36.50
CA ILE A 217 -17.81 11.46 -37.23
C ILE A 217 -18.00 11.24 -38.74
N ARG A 218 -17.45 10.16 -39.31
CA ARG A 218 -17.62 9.84 -40.74
C ARG A 218 -19.09 9.57 -41.10
N GLU A 219 -19.81 8.84 -40.24
CA GLU A 219 -21.23 8.56 -40.46
C GLU A 219 -22.09 9.83 -40.40
N GLN A 220 -21.82 10.71 -39.43
CA GLN A 220 -22.52 12.00 -39.32
C GLN A 220 -22.27 12.88 -40.55
N LYS A 221 -21.02 12.97 -41.02
CA LYS A 221 -20.68 13.71 -42.25
C LYS A 221 -21.39 13.15 -43.47
N LYS A 222 -21.47 11.82 -43.62
CA LYS A 222 -22.19 11.19 -44.73
C LYS A 222 -23.69 11.48 -44.69
N LYS A 223 -24.32 11.40 -43.51
CA LYS A 223 -25.75 11.75 -43.34
C LYS A 223 -26.03 13.21 -43.67
N GLU A 224 -25.12 14.13 -43.33
CA GLU A 224 -25.27 15.54 -43.67
C GLU A 224 -25.13 15.80 -45.18
N GLN A 225 -24.19 15.13 -45.85
CA GLN A 225 -24.03 15.21 -47.30
C GLN A 225 -25.27 14.70 -48.05
N GLU A 226 -25.82 13.55 -47.66
CA GLU A 226 -27.04 13.01 -48.27
C GLU A 226 -28.26 13.94 -48.09
N LYS A 227 -28.38 14.62 -46.94
CA LYS A 227 -29.42 15.63 -46.71
C LYS A 227 -29.24 16.84 -47.64
N LYS A 228 -28.01 17.35 -47.77
CA LYS A 228 -27.69 18.47 -48.67
C LYS A 228 -27.95 18.12 -50.13
N GLU A 229 -27.65 16.90 -50.58
CA GLU A 229 -27.95 16.46 -51.95
C GLU A 229 -29.45 16.33 -52.21
N LYS A 230 -30.21 15.75 -51.26
CA LYS A 230 -31.68 15.69 -51.37
C LYS A 230 -32.32 17.07 -51.41
N GLU A 231 -31.79 18.03 -50.65
CA GLU A 231 -32.24 19.41 -50.68
C GLU A 231 -31.91 20.09 -52.01
N LYS A 232 -30.68 19.96 -52.51
CA LYS A 232 -30.28 20.45 -53.85
C LYS A 232 -31.17 19.88 -54.96
N GLN A 233 -31.47 18.59 -54.92
CA GLN A 233 -32.39 17.97 -55.89
C GLN A 233 -33.83 18.50 -55.78
N ARG A 234 -34.31 18.79 -54.56
CA ARG A 234 -35.62 19.41 -54.35
C ARG A 234 -35.68 20.84 -54.90
N VAL A 235 -34.64 21.64 -54.67
CA VAL A 235 -34.54 23.01 -55.18
C VAL A 235 -34.48 23.00 -56.71
N ALA A 236 -33.59 22.21 -57.31
CA ALA A 236 -33.46 22.10 -58.76
C ALA A 236 -34.76 21.62 -59.45
N LYS A 237 -35.54 20.73 -58.81
CA LYS A 237 -36.86 20.32 -59.30
C LYS A 237 -37.89 21.45 -59.22
N LYS A 238 -37.87 22.28 -58.18
CA LYS A 238 -38.76 23.45 -58.06
C LYS A 238 -38.44 24.51 -59.11
N GLU A 239 -37.16 24.82 -59.31
CA GLU A 239 -36.74 25.80 -60.33
C GLU A 239 -37.15 25.36 -61.75
N ARG A 240 -36.93 24.09 -62.11
CA ARG A 240 -37.38 23.55 -63.41
C ARG A 240 -38.90 23.59 -63.61
N LYS A 241 -39.70 23.50 -62.55
CA LYS A 241 -41.17 23.54 -62.62
C LYS A 241 -41.72 24.97 -62.70
N THR A 242 -40.95 25.96 -62.26
CA THR A 242 -41.37 27.38 -62.22
C THR A 242 -40.87 28.15 -63.44
N GLY A 243 -39.81 27.65 -64.11
CA GLY A 243 -39.26 28.22 -65.35
C GLY A 243 -39.84 27.69 -66.65
N ARG A 244 -41.01 27.04 -66.64
CA ARG A 244 -41.74 26.56 -67.82
C ARG A 244 -43.20 26.95 -67.72
#